data_AF-A0A948BCP5-F1
#
_entry.id   AF-A0A948BCP5-F1
#
_cell.length_a   1.000
_cell.length_b   1.000
_cell.length_c   1.000
_cell.angle_alpha   90.00
_cell.angle_beta   90.00
_cell.angle_gamma   90.00
#
_symmetry.space_group_name_H-M   'P 1'
#
loop_
_entity.id
_entity.type
_entity.pdbx_description
1 polymer ?
#
loop_
_entity_poly.entity_id
_entity_poly.type
_entity_poly.pdbx_seq_one_letter_code
_entity_poly.pdbx_strand_id
1 'polypeptide(L)'
;MKYAIFRVFLATTLFFVGYANPHISLAGTSDLNLIPPQIVLRGQIPAESSQSKAVDSITLDWAIEATLNQHPSLAATWYEIKARQGVALQAELSPNPAFFGEMEEFGGSGEVSGTAIMSSRIGISQEFLLGGKIAKRKRKAEAS
;
A
#
# COMPACT_ATOMS: atom_id res chain seq x y z
N MET A 1 12.29 11.14 -38.89
CA MET A 1 11.87 11.72 -37.59
C MET A 1 10.74 10.98 -36.88
N LYS A 2 9.70 10.46 -37.56
CA LYS A 2 8.53 9.82 -36.92
C LYS A 2 8.86 8.59 -36.04
N TYR A 3 9.91 7.84 -36.37
CA TYR A 3 10.26 6.59 -35.68
C TYR A 3 11.12 6.76 -34.42
N ALA A 4 11.79 7.91 -34.24
CA ALA A 4 12.63 8.17 -33.06
C ALA A 4 11.79 8.52 -31.84
N ILE A 5 10.79 9.38 -32.02
CA ILE A 5 9.82 9.77 -30.97
C ILE A 5 9.00 8.54 -30.52
N PHE A 6 8.60 7.69 -31.45
CA PHE A 6 7.83 6.46 -31.15
C PHE A 6 8.64 5.44 -30.33
N ARG A 7 9.96 5.32 -30.56
CA ARG A 7 10.82 4.42 -29.78
C ARG A 7 11.09 4.92 -28.35
N VAL A 8 11.24 6.23 -28.18
CA VAL A 8 11.39 6.84 -26.85
C VAL A 8 10.12 6.64 -26.04
N PHE A 9 8.94 6.87 -26.63
CA PHE A 9 7.65 6.66 -25.97
C PHE A 9 7.40 5.20 -25.59
N LEU A 10 7.73 4.25 -26.48
CA LEU A 10 7.57 2.81 -26.25
C LEU A 10 8.50 2.30 -25.13
N ALA A 11 9.73 2.82 -25.04
CA ALA A 11 10.68 2.44 -24.00
C ALA A 11 10.30 2.98 -22.61
N THR A 12 9.79 4.22 -22.51
CA THR A 12 9.33 4.78 -21.23
C THR A 12 8.05 4.12 -20.72
N THR A 13 7.10 3.80 -21.60
CA THR A 13 5.88 3.07 -21.18
C THR A 13 6.17 1.65 -20.70
N LEU A 14 7.07 0.91 -21.35
CA LEU A 14 7.47 -0.42 -20.90
C LEU A 14 8.23 -0.40 -19.56
N PHE A 15 8.98 0.68 -19.26
CA PHE A 15 9.68 0.82 -17.98
C PHE A 15 8.73 1.18 -16.83
N PHE A 16 7.70 2.02 -17.06
CA PHE A 16 6.73 2.42 -16.03
C PHE A 16 5.73 1.30 -15.67
N VAL A 17 5.30 0.48 -16.65
CA VAL A 17 4.38 -0.64 -16.40
C VAL A 17 5.00 -1.73 -15.53
N GLY A 18 6.34 -1.86 -15.52
CA GLY A 18 7.06 -2.87 -14.72
C GLY A 18 7.19 -2.58 -13.22
N TYR A 19 7.01 -1.33 -12.77
CA TYR A 19 7.28 -0.93 -11.37
C TYR A 19 6.04 -0.57 -10.54
N ALA A 20 4.84 -0.67 -11.10
CA ALA A 20 3.65 -0.17 -10.43
C ALA A 20 3.14 -1.01 -9.24
N ASN A 21 3.70 -2.20 -8.94
CA ASN A 21 3.28 -2.96 -7.76
C ASN A 21 4.36 -3.91 -7.19
N PRO A 22 5.26 -3.45 -6.31
CA PRO A 22 5.70 -4.28 -5.22
C PRO A 22 4.72 -4.08 -4.06
N HIS A 23 3.64 -4.87 -4.00
CA HIS A 23 3.07 -5.23 -2.71
C HIS A 23 4.12 -6.09 -2.00
N ILE A 24 5.18 -5.47 -1.48
CA ILE A 24 6.07 -6.10 -0.52
C ILE A 24 5.24 -6.17 0.76
N SER A 25 4.56 -7.29 0.90
CA SER A 25 3.96 -7.73 2.15
C SER A 25 5.12 -8.09 3.08
N LEU A 26 5.73 -7.09 3.70
CA LEU A 26 6.77 -7.31 4.69
C LEU A 26 6.13 -7.55 6.04
N ALA A 27 6.55 -8.67 6.64
CA ALA A 27 6.39 -9.02 8.04
C ALA A 27 5.00 -9.53 8.44
N GLY A 28 4.79 -10.82 8.16
CA GLY A 28 4.09 -11.66 9.12
C GLY A 28 4.80 -11.56 10.47
N THR A 29 4.20 -10.84 11.40
CA THR A 29 4.58 -10.83 12.80
C THR A 29 3.49 -11.57 13.56
N SER A 30 3.93 -12.62 14.25
CA SER A 30 3.13 -13.59 14.96
C SER A 30 2.60 -12.99 16.26
N ASP A 31 1.63 -12.07 16.22
CA ASP A 31 1.09 -11.46 17.44
C ASP A 31 -0.45 -11.49 17.46
N LEU A 32 -0.96 -12.37 18.33
CA LEU A 32 -2.36 -12.69 18.65
C LEU A 32 -3.20 -13.13 17.43
N ASN A 33 -3.59 -14.40 17.43
CA ASN A 33 -4.46 -15.04 16.44
C ASN A 33 -5.92 -14.51 16.53
N LEU A 34 -6.09 -13.19 16.40
CA LEU A 34 -7.35 -12.52 16.18
C LEU A 34 -7.65 -12.65 14.70
N ILE A 35 -8.41 -13.69 14.37
CA ILE A 35 -8.92 -13.95 13.03
C ILE A 35 -9.57 -12.65 12.53
N PRO A 36 -9.20 -12.13 11.34
CA PRO A 36 -9.86 -10.95 10.80
C PRO A 36 -11.37 -11.26 10.69
N PRO A 37 -12.25 -10.38 11.17
CA PRO A 37 -13.68 -10.58 10.98
C PRO A 37 -13.94 -10.65 9.48
N GLN A 38 -14.61 -11.71 9.07
CA GLN A 38 -14.90 -11.97 7.66
C GLN A 38 -15.90 -10.91 7.20
N ILE A 39 -15.41 -9.79 6.66
CA ILE A 39 -16.27 -8.85 5.94
C ILE A 39 -16.67 -9.56 4.66
N VAL A 40 -17.83 -10.22 4.69
CA VAL A 40 -18.52 -10.62 3.47
C VAL A 40 -18.97 -9.33 2.80
N LEU A 41 -18.19 -8.87 1.81
CA LEU A 41 -18.61 -7.81 0.89
C LEU A 41 -19.96 -8.25 0.32
N ARG A 42 -21.01 -7.46 0.56
CA ARG A 42 -22.42 -7.74 0.22
C ARG A 42 -22.67 -8.05 -1.28
N GLY A 43 -21.65 -8.01 -2.15
CA GLY A 43 -21.71 -8.34 -3.58
C GLY A 43 -21.10 -9.68 -4.01
N GLN A 44 -20.44 -10.44 -3.14
CA GLN A 44 -19.95 -11.79 -3.46
C GLN A 44 -20.84 -12.84 -2.80
N ILE A 45 -22.00 -13.10 -3.39
CA ILE A 45 -22.75 -14.35 -3.13
C ILE A 45 -22.62 -15.17 -4.42
N PRO A 46 -21.71 -16.16 -4.50
CA PRO A 46 -21.97 -17.30 -5.35
C PRO A 46 -23.29 -17.88 -4.87
N ALA A 47 -24.28 -17.95 -5.75
CA ALA A 47 -25.59 -18.52 -5.45
C ALA A 47 -25.46 -20.04 -5.21
N GLU A 48 -24.87 -20.44 -4.09
CA GLU A 48 -24.89 -21.83 -3.65
C GLU A 48 -24.71 -21.93 -2.12
N SER A 49 -25.82 -22.27 -1.47
CA SER A 49 -25.92 -22.92 -0.15
C SER A 49 -25.58 -22.12 1.12
N SER A 50 -26.30 -21.02 1.36
CA SER A 50 -26.62 -20.64 2.76
C SER A 50 -27.66 -21.61 3.31
N GLN A 51 -27.22 -22.80 3.76
CA GLN A 51 -28.01 -23.54 4.74
C GLN A 51 -27.96 -22.75 6.06
N SER A 52 -28.88 -21.81 6.18
CA SER A 52 -29.25 -21.24 7.48
C SER A 52 -29.80 -22.40 8.30
N LYS A 53 -28.95 -22.98 9.15
CA LYS A 53 -29.40 -23.87 10.21
C LYS A 53 -30.40 -23.05 11.01
N ALA A 54 -31.69 -23.39 10.92
CA ALA A 54 -32.72 -22.78 11.74
C ALA A 54 -32.31 -22.98 13.21
N VAL A 55 -31.86 -21.91 13.83
CA VAL A 55 -31.51 -21.91 15.25
C VAL A 55 -32.84 -21.86 16.00
N ASP A 56 -33.30 -23.02 16.48
CA ASP A 56 -34.58 -23.14 17.21
C ASP A 56 -34.61 -22.36 18.54
N SER A 57 -33.46 -21.82 18.99
CA SER A 57 -33.39 -20.87 20.10
C SER A 57 -32.11 -20.02 20.04
N ILE A 58 -32.27 -18.69 20.01
CA ILE A 58 -31.15 -17.75 20.11
C ILE A 58 -30.70 -17.73 21.58
N THR A 59 -29.52 -18.27 21.86
CA THR A 59 -28.88 -18.17 23.18
C THR A 59 -28.00 -16.91 23.25
N LEU A 60 -27.77 -16.41 24.46
CA LEU A 60 -26.90 -15.25 24.69
C LEU A 60 -25.48 -15.51 24.18
N ASP A 61 -24.93 -16.70 24.46
CA ASP A 61 -23.59 -17.08 24.02
C ASP A 61 -23.48 -17.07 22.49
N TRP A 62 -24.49 -17.61 21.79
CA TRP A 62 -24.54 -17.55 20.33
C TRP A 62 -24.59 -16.11 19.81
N ALA A 63 -25.39 -15.24 20.45
CA ALA A 63 -25.49 -13.84 20.05
C ALA A 63 -24.17 -13.08 20.24
N ILE A 64 -23.43 -13.37 21.32
CA ILE A 64 -22.10 -12.80 21.58
C ILE A 64 -21.09 -13.29 20.53
N GLU A 65 -21.02 -14.59 20.27
CA GLU A 65 -20.12 -15.15 19.26
C GLU A 65 -20.42 -14.62 17.85
N ALA A 66 -21.71 -14.54 17.48
CA ALA A 66 -22.12 -13.98 16.19
C ALA A 66 -21.73 -12.50 16.08
N THR A 67 -21.91 -11.73 17.16
CA THR A 67 -21.53 -10.30 17.20
C THR A 67 -20.02 -10.14 17.05
N LEU A 68 -19.20 -10.88 17.81
CA LEU A 68 -17.74 -10.79 17.71
C LEU A 68 -17.21 -11.12 16.32
N ASN A 69 -17.84 -12.06 15.61
CA ASN A 69 -17.38 -12.53 14.31
C ASN A 69 -17.92 -11.73 13.12
N GLN A 70 -19.12 -11.13 13.23
CA GLN A 70 -19.84 -10.58 12.07
C GLN A 70 -20.20 -9.10 12.20
N HIS A 71 -20.06 -8.50 13.39
CA HIS A 71 -20.50 -7.11 13.58
C HIS A 71 -19.57 -6.13 12.83
N PRO A 72 -20.09 -5.33 11.87
CA PRO A 72 -19.27 -4.51 10.99
C PRO A 72 -18.48 -3.43 11.74
N SER A 73 -19.00 -2.89 12.85
CA SER A 73 -18.26 -1.92 13.66
C SER A 73 -17.06 -2.55 14.36
N LEU A 74 -17.15 -3.82 14.78
CA LEU A 74 -16.01 -4.52 15.37
C LEU A 74 -14.94 -4.78 14.30
N ALA A 75 -15.36 -5.13 13.07
CA ALA A 75 -14.45 -5.22 11.94
C ALA A 75 -13.73 -3.90 11.65
N ALA A 76 -14.45 -2.79 11.60
CA ALA A 76 -13.85 -1.47 11.38
C ALA A 76 -12.80 -1.14 12.46
N THR A 77 -13.12 -1.37 13.74
CA THR A 77 -12.16 -1.13 14.83
C THR A 77 -10.93 -2.05 14.76
N TRP A 78 -11.09 -3.31 14.32
CA TRP A 78 -9.97 -4.23 14.10
C TRP A 78 -9.00 -3.67 13.05
N TYR A 79 -9.53 -3.20 11.90
CA TYR A 79 -8.70 -2.60 10.85
C TYR A 79 -8.04 -1.31 11.30
N GLU A 80 -8.72 -0.51 12.13
CA GLU A 80 -8.15 0.71 12.70
C GLU A 80 -6.96 0.39 13.61
N ILE A 81 -7.09 -0.61 14.49
CA ILE A 81 -5.98 -1.08 15.35
C ILE A 81 -4.80 -1.52 14.49
N LYS A 82 -5.05 -2.31 13.43
CA LYS A 82 -3.99 -2.77 12.52
C LYS A 82 -3.34 -1.62 11.76
N ALA A 83 -4.10 -0.63 11.32
CA ALA A 83 -3.57 0.56 10.67
C ALA A 83 -2.64 1.34 11.62
N ARG A 84 -3.05 1.54 12.89
CA ARG A 84 -2.21 2.20 13.90
C ARG A 84 -0.94 1.42 14.21
N GLN A 85 -1.03 0.09 14.32
CA GLN A 85 0.14 -0.78 14.48
C GLN A 85 1.11 -0.63 13.29
N GLY A 86 0.59 -0.61 12.07
CA GLY A 86 1.38 -0.36 10.86
C GLY A 86 2.10 0.99 10.88
N VAL A 87 1.41 2.04 11.32
CA VAL A 87 2.01 3.39 11.48
C VAL A 87 3.12 3.39 12.53
N ALA A 88 2.91 2.72 13.67
CA ALA A 88 3.92 2.60 14.71
C ALA A 88 5.17 1.86 14.20
N LEU A 89 5.00 0.72 13.52
CA LEU A 89 6.10 -0.02 12.91
C LEU A 89 6.86 0.81 11.88
N GLN A 90 6.15 1.54 11.01
CA GLN A 90 6.79 2.38 10.00
C GLN A 90 7.54 3.58 10.63
N ALA A 91 7.11 4.06 11.80
CA ALA A 91 7.77 5.17 12.49
C ALA A 91 9.14 4.78 13.09
N GLU A 92 9.39 3.49 13.32
CA GLU A 92 10.66 2.96 13.82
C GLU A 92 11.71 2.79 12.72
N LEU A 93 11.28 2.76 11.46
CA LEU A 93 12.16 2.56 10.30
C LEU A 93 12.66 3.91 9.75
N SER A 94 13.80 3.85 9.04
CA SER A 94 14.26 4.96 8.21
C SER A 94 13.23 5.25 7.11
N PRO A 95 13.11 6.50 6.64
CA PRO A 95 12.26 6.81 5.49
C PRO A 95 12.58 5.93 4.28
N ASN A 96 11.54 5.51 3.56
CA ASN A 96 11.69 4.73 2.34
C ASN A 96 12.51 5.53 1.30
N PRO A 97 13.47 4.91 0.61
CA PRO A 97 14.18 5.57 -0.48
C PRO A 97 13.21 5.90 -1.63
N ALA A 98 13.45 7.01 -2.31
CA ALA A 98 12.72 7.43 -3.49
C ALA A 98 13.58 7.23 -4.75
N PHE A 99 12.98 6.66 -5.78
CA PHE A 99 13.57 6.58 -7.11
C PHE A 99 13.07 7.75 -7.94
N PHE A 100 13.96 8.38 -8.69
CA PHE A 100 13.59 9.47 -9.59
C PHE A 100 14.25 9.31 -10.95
N GLY A 101 13.57 9.84 -11.96
CA GLY A 101 14.01 9.88 -13.34
C GLY A 101 13.63 11.23 -13.94
N GLU A 102 14.60 11.90 -14.54
CA GLU A 102 14.47 13.21 -15.15
C GLU A 102 14.99 13.13 -16.58
N MET A 103 14.34 13.87 -17.47
CA MET A 103 14.76 14.04 -18.86
C MET A 103 14.76 15.54 -19.15
N GLU A 104 15.90 16.05 -19.59
CA GLU A 104 16.12 17.45 -19.89
C GLU A 104 16.45 17.62 -21.38
N GLU A 105 16.24 18.83 -21.89
CA GLU A 105 16.52 19.20 -23.29
C GLU A 105 15.78 18.35 -24.33
N PHE A 106 14.61 17.84 -23.97
CA PHE A 106 13.72 17.14 -24.90
C PHE A 106 12.94 18.13 -25.75
N GLY A 107 13.23 18.16 -27.06
CA GLY A 107 12.38 18.84 -28.04
C GLY A 107 12.56 20.36 -28.16
N GLY A 108 13.78 20.86 -27.95
CA GLY A 108 14.11 22.27 -28.16
C GLY A 108 13.92 22.76 -29.62
N SER A 109 14.13 24.06 -29.85
CA SER A 109 14.06 24.69 -31.17
C SER A 109 15.40 25.36 -31.54
N GLY A 110 15.64 25.58 -32.84
CA GLY A 110 16.93 26.14 -33.30
C GLY A 110 18.09 25.16 -33.08
N GLU A 111 19.19 25.62 -32.49
CA GLU A 111 20.40 24.82 -32.23
C GLU A 111 20.17 23.66 -31.25
N VAL A 112 19.14 23.74 -30.42
CA VAL A 112 18.77 22.73 -29.42
C VAL A 112 17.66 21.79 -29.91
N SER A 113 17.48 21.69 -31.24
CA SER A 113 16.36 20.93 -31.81
C SER A 113 16.56 19.41 -31.82
N GLY A 114 15.48 18.68 -31.52
CA GLY A 114 15.43 17.23 -31.54
C GLY A 114 15.83 16.61 -30.20
N THR A 115 16.54 15.47 -30.26
CA THR A 115 16.98 14.71 -29.06
C THR A 115 18.50 14.57 -29.01
N ALA A 116 19.23 15.28 -29.88
CA ALA A 116 20.68 15.13 -30.00
C ALA A 116 21.43 15.59 -28.74
N ILE A 117 20.85 16.54 -28.01
CA ILE A 117 21.38 17.10 -26.77
C ILE A 117 20.57 16.66 -25.53
N MET A 118 19.62 15.74 -25.71
CA MET A 118 18.75 15.27 -24.63
C MET A 118 19.60 14.60 -23.55
N SER A 119 19.38 15.00 -22.30
CA SER A 119 20.03 14.41 -21.13
C SER A 119 19.01 13.66 -20.30
N SER A 120 19.38 12.49 -19.79
CA SER A 120 18.55 11.73 -18.86
C SER A 120 19.32 11.46 -17.58
N ARG A 121 18.65 11.67 -16.46
CA ARG A 121 19.19 11.43 -15.12
C ARG A 121 18.27 10.46 -14.41
N ILE A 122 18.84 9.40 -13.86
CA ILE A 122 18.14 8.51 -12.93
C ILE A 122 18.87 8.53 -11.60
N GLY A 123 18.14 8.37 -10.50
CA GLY A 123 18.75 8.38 -9.19
C GLY A 123 17.89 7.78 -8.10
N ILE A 124 18.52 7.63 -6.95
CA ILE A 124 17.93 7.16 -5.71
C ILE A 124 18.22 8.22 -4.66
N SER A 125 17.22 8.61 -3.88
CA SER A 125 17.37 9.53 -2.77
C SER A 125 16.86 8.88 -1.47
N GLN A 126 17.59 9.07 -0.38
CA GLN A 126 17.17 8.59 0.94
C GLN A 126 17.60 9.59 2.01
N GLU A 127 16.67 9.95 2.90
CA GLU A 127 16.98 10.76 4.07
C GLU A 127 17.50 9.87 5.20
N PHE A 128 18.67 10.20 5.74
CA PHE A 128 19.21 9.56 6.94
C PHE A 128 18.85 10.37 8.19
N LEU A 129 17.98 9.81 9.02
CA LEU A 129 17.53 10.45 10.25
C LEU A 129 18.55 10.28 11.39
N LEU A 130 19.32 11.34 11.64
CA LEU A 130 20.35 11.38 12.70
C LEU A 130 19.82 12.02 14.00
N GLY A 131 20.61 11.97 15.07
CA GLY A 131 20.36 12.72 16.32
C GLY A 131 19.08 12.32 17.06
N GLY A 132 18.70 11.03 17.00
CA GLY A 132 17.52 10.51 17.72
C GLY A 132 16.18 10.91 17.10
N LYS A 133 16.15 11.41 15.86
CA LYS A 133 14.90 11.72 15.13
C LYS A 133 13.95 10.51 15.02
N ILE A 134 14.49 9.30 14.84
CA ILE A 134 13.70 8.04 14.82
C ILE A 134 13.00 7.83 16.16
N ALA A 135 13.72 7.98 17.29
CA ALA A 135 13.13 7.85 18.62
C ALA A 135 12.03 8.90 18.91
N LYS A 136 12.12 10.09 18.33
CA LYS A 136 11.04 11.11 18.40
C LYS A 136 9.83 10.71 17.57
N ARG A 137 10.03 10.12 16.38
CA ARG A 137 8.94 9.63 15.52
C ARG A 137 8.20 8.47 16.17
N LYS A 138 8.93 7.51 16.75
CA LYS A 138 8.36 6.39 17.52
C LYS A 138 7.42 6.89 18.62
N ARG A 139 7.91 7.77 19.51
CA ARG A 139 7.10 8.34 20.60
C ARG A 139 5.84 9.07 20.12
N LYS A 140 5.91 9.76 18.98
CA LYS A 140 4.74 10.43 18.39
C LYS A 140 3.71 9.41 17.90
N ALA A 141 4.15 8.33 17.26
CA ALA A 141 3.28 7.29 16.75
C ALA A 141 2.63 6.48 17.89
N GLU A 142 3.36 6.20 18.97
CA GLU A 142 2.81 5.54 20.18
C GLU A 142 1.76 6.39 20.91
N ALA A 143 1.83 7.71 20.79
CA ALA A 143 0.92 8.64 21.44
C ALA A 143 -0.35 8.97 20.64
N SER A 144 -0.52 8.42 19.42
CA SER A 144 -1.64 8.70 18.49
C SER A 144 -2.61 7.53 18.39
#